data_AF-A0A8C6T8Q8-F1
#
_entry.id   AF-A0A8C6T8Q8-F1
#
_cell.length_a   1.000
_cell.length_b   1.000
_cell.length_c   1.000
_cell.angle_alpha   90.00
_cell.angle_beta   90.00
_cell.angle_gamma   90.00
#
_symmetry.space_group_name_H-M   'P 1'
#
loop_
_entity.id
_entity.type
_entity.pdbx_description
1 polymer ?
#
loop_
_entity_poly.entity_id
_entity_poly.type
_entity_poly.pdbx_seq_one_letter_code
_entity_poly.pdbx_strand_id
1 'polypeptide(L)'
;MFLLSAACLFFLLLGLVYLRMRGASEGDAEWTAGQATTTTRTAVFTYIKISILITIPKSVILMNRMFVLAGDFDCGEQQNTSRSLSIEEATAFLQVILNTLILASQIIMALLGAESEEPLSDVSEVLRLESTHPRLSFSCRFRRAFFTVITKVLLITAGTVGPWFTVCFVKYRWRREEEENRQMYDMVERIIDVLRSHSEACLENQELQPYLPIPHVRDSLVQPQDRKRMKRVWDRAVTFLSANESRVRTETQRIGGADFLVWRWIQPSLSCDKTSLGGSKVVPVGSKELSPNSLTPCLKIRNMFDPVMEVGEHWDLAIHEAILEKCSDNNGIVHIAVDKNSREGCVYVKCLSAEHSGKAFKALHGSWFDGKLVTVKYLRLDRYHQRFPQAQSCTTPLHPSTISPVNRLHSAPHGTS
;
A
#
# COMPACT_ATOMS: atom_id res chain seq x y z
N MET A 1 -9.76 -11.20 29.99
CA MET A 1 -8.99 -10.04 29.44
C MET A 1 -9.89 -9.04 28.70
N PHE A 2 -10.78 -9.47 27.79
CA PHE A 2 -11.70 -8.57 27.07
C PHE A 2 -12.62 -7.71 27.95
N LEU A 3 -13.14 -8.25 29.06
CA LEU A 3 -14.00 -7.48 29.98
C LEU A 3 -13.24 -6.33 30.68
N LEU A 4 -11.95 -6.54 30.96
CA LEU A 4 -11.11 -5.58 31.67
C LEU A 4 -10.66 -4.44 30.74
N SER A 5 -10.39 -4.75 29.47
CA SER A 5 -10.09 -3.74 28.44
C SER A 5 -11.33 -2.91 28.08
N ALA A 6 -12.51 -3.55 27.97
CA ALA A 6 -13.77 -2.85 27.73
C ALA A 6 -14.12 -1.90 28.89
N ALA A 7 -13.94 -2.34 30.14
CA ALA A 7 -14.14 -1.49 31.31
C ALA A 7 -13.16 -0.29 31.33
N CYS A 8 -11.89 -0.49 31.00
CA CYS A 8 -10.90 0.58 30.93
C CYS A 8 -11.27 1.65 29.88
N LEU A 9 -11.66 1.24 28.66
CA LEU A 9 -12.11 2.16 27.62
C LEU A 9 -13.37 2.93 28.03
N PHE A 10 -14.29 2.28 28.73
CA PHE A 10 -15.49 2.93 29.26
C PHE A 10 -15.15 4.04 30.26
N PHE A 11 -14.27 3.77 31.24
CA PHE A 11 -13.84 4.79 32.20
C PHE A 11 -13.01 5.91 31.57
N LEU A 12 -12.20 5.61 30.54
CA LEU A 12 -11.50 6.64 29.77
C LEU A 12 -12.47 7.54 28.99
N LEU A 13 -13.49 6.98 28.35
CA LEU A 13 -14.53 7.76 27.68
C LEU A 13 -15.30 8.63 28.67
N LEU A 14 -15.69 8.08 29.83
CA LEU A 14 -16.31 8.85 30.90
C LEU A 14 -15.40 9.97 31.41
N GLY A 15 -14.10 9.70 31.59
CA GLY A 15 -13.10 10.68 31.99
C GLY A 15 -12.94 11.80 30.97
N LEU A 16 -12.89 11.49 29.67
CA LEU A 16 -12.80 12.49 28.59
C LEU A 16 -14.07 13.33 28.49
N VAL A 17 -15.26 12.71 28.63
CA VAL A 17 -16.53 13.43 28.68
C VAL A 17 -16.58 14.34 29.92
N TYR A 18 -16.14 13.86 31.08
CA TYR A 18 -16.09 14.62 32.32
C TYR A 18 -15.11 15.81 32.24
N LEU A 19 -13.91 15.61 31.71
CA LEU A 19 -12.93 16.68 31.51
C LEU A 19 -13.45 17.76 30.55
N ARG A 20 -14.19 17.37 29.49
CA ARG A 20 -14.84 18.32 28.60
C ARG A 20 -16.02 19.06 29.24
N MET A 21 -16.76 18.40 30.13
CA MET A 21 -17.80 19.07 30.92
C MET A 21 -17.20 20.10 31.90
N ARG A 22 -16.06 19.78 32.53
CA ARG A 22 -15.39 20.65 33.51
C ARG A 22 -14.65 21.82 32.86
N GLY A 23 -13.96 21.58 31.74
CA GLY A 23 -13.26 22.63 30.99
C GLY A 23 -14.18 23.70 30.38
N ALA A 24 -15.49 23.47 30.33
CA ALA A 24 -16.49 24.47 29.97
C ALA A 24 -16.97 25.33 31.17
N SER A 25 -16.50 25.05 32.39
CA SER A 25 -16.87 25.75 33.63
C SER A 25 -15.75 26.63 34.19
N GLU A 26 -14.51 26.49 33.71
CA GLU A 26 -13.32 27.15 34.29
C GLU A 26 -13.01 28.49 33.58
N GLY A 27 -14.06 29.27 33.36
CA GLY A 27 -13.99 30.66 32.87
C GLY A 27 -14.77 31.63 33.77
N ASP A 28 -15.11 31.23 35.00
CA ASP A 28 -15.69 32.12 35.99
C ASP A 28 -14.56 32.97 36.58
N ALA A 29 -14.33 34.13 35.96
CA ALA A 29 -13.47 35.17 36.50
C ALA A 29 -14.03 35.62 37.86
N GLU A 30 -13.41 35.13 38.93
CA GLU A 30 -13.60 35.57 40.30
C GLU A 30 -13.25 37.06 40.42
N TRP A 31 -14.26 37.92 40.35
CA TRP A 31 -14.09 39.37 40.56
C TRP A 31 -14.00 39.63 42.07
N THR A 32 -12.78 39.57 42.60
CA THR A 32 -12.48 39.99 43.96
C THR A 32 -12.67 41.51 44.05
N ALA A 33 -13.64 41.93 44.87
CA ALA A 33 -13.90 43.33 45.16
C ALA A 33 -12.69 43.94 45.91
N GLY A 34 -11.88 44.71 45.19
CA GLY A 34 -10.76 45.46 45.77
C GLY A 34 -11.24 46.50 46.78
N GLN A 35 -10.75 46.39 48.01
CA GLN A 35 -10.88 47.42 49.04
C GLN A 35 -10.19 48.72 48.60
N ALA A 36 -10.88 49.85 48.73
CA ALA A 36 -10.26 51.17 48.73
C ALA A 36 -10.87 52.04 49.84
N THR A 37 -9.98 52.78 50.48
CA THR A 37 -10.05 53.35 51.83
C THR A 37 -10.78 54.70 51.92
N THR A 38 -11.16 54.99 53.17
CA THR A 38 -11.84 56.14 53.76
C THR A 38 -11.37 57.53 53.28
N THR A 39 -12.30 58.44 52.96
CA THR A 39 -12.58 59.68 53.75
C THR A 39 -13.30 60.78 52.94
N THR A 40 -14.34 61.36 53.57
CA THR A 40 -15.05 62.65 53.37
C THR A 40 -16.28 62.81 52.45
N ARG A 41 -17.33 63.37 53.10
CA ARG A 41 -18.60 64.02 52.66
C ARG A 41 -19.85 63.14 52.47
N THR A 42 -20.81 63.39 53.37
CA THR A 42 -21.84 62.50 53.91
C THR A 42 -23.27 62.69 53.37
N ALA A 43 -23.45 63.11 52.11
CA ALA A 43 -24.79 63.13 51.49
C ALA A 43 -24.83 62.58 50.06
N VAL A 44 -23.80 62.87 49.25
CA VAL A 44 -23.67 62.35 47.88
C VAL A 44 -23.34 60.85 47.87
N PHE A 45 -22.56 60.38 48.86
CA PHE A 45 -22.18 58.97 48.99
C PHE A 45 -23.37 58.05 49.28
N THR A 46 -24.42 58.54 49.94
CA THR A 46 -25.60 57.74 50.27
C THR A 46 -26.48 57.53 49.04
N TYR A 47 -26.65 58.57 48.22
CA TYR A 47 -27.39 58.47 46.95
C TYR A 47 -26.64 57.63 45.91
N ILE A 48 -25.30 57.77 45.85
CA ILE A 48 -24.44 56.92 45.01
C ILE A 48 -24.43 55.48 45.53
N LYS A 49 -24.31 55.22 46.84
CA LYS A 49 -24.42 53.86 47.39
C LYS A 49 -25.77 53.23 47.10
N ILE A 50 -26.89 53.94 47.30
CA ILE A 50 -28.24 53.40 47.06
C ILE A 50 -28.46 53.16 45.56
N SER A 51 -28.05 54.08 44.69
CA SER A 51 -28.15 53.90 43.23
C SER A 51 -27.28 52.74 42.73
N ILE A 52 -26.05 52.60 43.24
CA ILE A 52 -25.16 51.47 42.92
C ILE A 52 -25.74 50.15 43.47
N LEU A 53 -26.27 50.14 44.70
CA LEU A 53 -26.85 48.95 45.36
C LEU A 53 -28.11 48.44 44.63
N ILE A 54 -28.90 49.33 44.02
CA ILE A 54 -30.10 48.98 43.23
C ILE A 54 -29.74 48.62 41.78
N THR A 55 -28.66 49.17 41.23
CA THR A 55 -28.32 48.99 39.81
C THR A 55 -27.52 47.72 39.55
N ILE A 56 -26.55 47.37 40.40
CA ILE A 56 -25.76 46.13 40.28
C ILE A 56 -26.66 44.88 40.11
N PRO A 57 -27.71 44.66 40.92
CA PRO A 57 -28.55 43.48 40.73
C PRO A 57 -29.31 43.50 39.40
N LYS A 58 -29.73 44.67 38.90
CA LYS A 58 -30.45 44.78 37.62
C LYS A 58 -29.55 44.51 36.41
N SER A 59 -28.31 45.01 36.40
CA SER A 59 -27.35 44.72 35.34
C SER A 59 -26.92 43.25 35.33
N VAL A 60 -26.80 42.64 36.51
CA VAL A 60 -26.53 41.20 36.64
C VAL A 60 -27.71 40.35 36.15
N ILE A 61 -28.96 40.76 36.39
CA ILE A 61 -30.15 40.08 35.88
C ILE A 61 -30.20 40.14 34.35
N LEU A 62 -29.94 41.31 33.74
CA LEU A 62 -29.90 41.46 32.28
C LEU A 62 -28.83 40.56 31.65
N MET A 63 -27.63 40.58 32.21
CA MET A 63 -26.51 39.74 31.76
C MET A 63 -26.83 38.25 31.89
N ASN A 64 -27.43 37.83 33.01
CA ASN A 64 -27.90 36.46 33.20
C ASN A 64 -28.96 36.06 32.16
N ARG A 65 -29.88 36.96 31.80
CA ARG A 65 -30.89 36.70 30.77
C ARG A 65 -30.25 36.53 29.39
N MET A 66 -29.29 37.37 29.02
CA MET A 66 -28.54 37.23 27.77
C MET A 66 -27.71 35.94 27.72
N PHE A 67 -27.09 35.55 28.82
CA PHE A 67 -26.33 34.30 28.90
C PHE A 67 -27.20 33.06 28.71
N VAL A 68 -28.41 33.07 29.27
CA VAL A 68 -29.39 31.99 29.11
C VAL A 68 -29.95 31.98 27.68
N LEU A 69 -30.32 33.12 27.11
CA LEU A 69 -30.83 33.21 25.73
C LEU A 69 -29.81 32.71 24.70
N ALA A 70 -28.54 33.10 24.82
CA ALA A 70 -27.48 32.61 23.95
C ALA A 70 -27.22 31.11 24.17
N GLY A 71 -27.37 30.61 25.41
CA GLY A 71 -27.28 29.20 25.74
C GLY A 71 -28.39 28.35 25.13
N ASP A 72 -29.64 28.79 25.24
CA ASP A 72 -30.82 28.06 24.74
C ASP A 72 -30.81 27.99 23.20
N PHE A 73 -30.36 29.07 22.54
CA PHE A 73 -30.16 29.10 21.09
C PHE A 73 -29.07 28.12 20.63
N ASP A 74 -27.90 28.13 21.26
CA ASP A 74 -26.80 27.20 20.96
C ASP A 74 -27.16 25.73 21.25
N CYS A 75 -28.14 25.50 22.12
CA CYS A 75 -28.68 24.18 22.44
C CYS A 75 -29.81 23.72 21.51
N GLY A 76 -30.27 24.58 20.59
CA GLY A 76 -31.27 24.26 19.57
C GLY A 76 -32.70 24.15 20.11
N GLU A 77 -33.04 24.90 21.16
CA GLU A 77 -34.41 24.92 21.69
C GLU A 77 -35.32 25.77 20.80
N GLN A 78 -36.47 25.21 20.37
CA GLN A 78 -37.33 25.74 19.29
C GLN A 78 -37.97 27.11 19.56
N GLN A 79 -37.81 27.72 20.74
CA GLN A 79 -38.53 28.94 21.13
C GLN A 79 -37.85 30.26 20.71
N ASN A 80 -36.55 30.28 20.43
CA ASN A 80 -35.82 31.53 20.15
C ASN A 80 -35.26 31.55 18.72
N THR A 81 -35.73 32.51 17.90
CA THR A 81 -35.32 32.69 16.49
C THR A 81 -33.99 33.43 16.32
N SER A 82 -33.49 34.12 17.36
CA SER A 82 -32.22 34.84 17.30
C SER A 82 -31.42 34.73 18.59
N ARG A 83 -30.09 34.61 18.44
CA ARG A 83 -29.08 34.59 19.52
C ARG A 83 -28.92 35.92 20.26
N SER A 84 -29.47 37.00 19.70
CA SER A 84 -29.34 38.39 20.18
C SER A 84 -30.64 38.94 20.81
N LEU A 85 -30.48 39.84 21.78
CA LEU A 85 -31.55 40.57 22.46
C LEU A 85 -31.72 41.98 21.85
N SER A 86 -32.95 42.45 21.70
CA SER A 86 -33.24 43.81 21.22
C SER A 86 -32.97 44.87 22.30
N ILE A 87 -32.59 46.08 21.88
CA ILE A 87 -32.33 47.17 22.83
C ILE A 87 -33.59 47.74 23.47
N GLU A 88 -34.75 47.64 22.80
CA GLU A 88 -36.04 48.03 23.38
C GLU A 88 -36.37 47.20 24.63
N GLU A 89 -36.06 45.90 24.60
CA GLU A 89 -36.21 45.01 25.76
C GLU A 89 -35.14 45.27 26.83
N ALA A 90 -33.90 45.60 26.44
CA ALA A 90 -32.81 45.89 27.37
C ALA A 90 -32.97 47.24 28.10
N THR A 91 -33.50 48.26 27.43
CA THR A 91 -33.74 49.61 27.99
C THR A 91 -34.85 49.63 29.02
N ALA A 92 -35.83 48.71 28.94
CA ALA A 92 -36.85 48.50 29.96
C ALA A 92 -36.25 48.11 31.33
N PHE A 93 -35.06 47.49 31.35
CA PHE A 93 -34.37 47.09 32.59
C PHE A 93 -33.38 48.16 33.12
N LEU A 94 -32.83 49.03 32.27
CA LEU A 94 -31.75 49.95 32.61
C LEU A 94 -31.94 51.37 32.05
N GLN A 95 -33.00 52.06 32.47
CA GLN A 95 -33.32 53.43 32.02
C GLN A 95 -32.22 54.50 32.24
N VAL A 96 -31.21 54.27 33.09
CA VAL A 96 -30.24 55.33 33.48
C VAL A 96 -28.76 54.97 33.26
N ILE A 97 -28.38 53.69 33.10
CA ILE A 97 -26.97 53.25 33.21
C ILE A 97 -26.48 52.47 31.97
N LEU A 98 -27.29 52.37 30.91
CA LEU A 98 -26.94 51.67 29.67
C LEU A 98 -25.60 52.15 29.09
N ASN A 99 -25.38 53.48 28.98
CA ASN A 99 -24.14 54.03 28.44
C ASN A 99 -22.89 53.71 29.28
N THR A 100 -23.02 53.69 30.61
CA THR A 100 -21.93 53.31 31.53
C THR A 100 -21.66 51.81 31.57
N LEU A 101 -22.66 50.97 31.31
CA LEU A 101 -22.53 49.51 31.26
C LEU A 101 -21.88 49.05 29.94
N ILE A 102 -22.28 49.66 28.83
CA ILE A 102 -21.74 49.40 27.48
C ILE A 102 -20.23 49.67 27.43
N LEU A 103 -19.77 50.77 28.05
CA LEU A 103 -18.34 51.11 28.10
C LEU A 103 -17.53 50.17 29.01
N ALA A 104 -18.16 49.60 30.03
CA ALA A 104 -17.50 48.77 31.04
C ALA A 104 -17.38 47.29 30.66
N SER A 105 -18.24 46.77 29.77
CA SER A 105 -18.34 45.32 29.50
C SER A 105 -18.17 44.91 28.03
N GLN A 106 -17.30 45.58 27.27
CA GLN A 106 -16.97 45.15 25.89
C GLN A 106 -16.34 43.74 25.81
N ILE A 107 -15.88 43.19 26.93
CA ILE A 107 -15.29 41.84 27.01
C ILE A 107 -16.37 40.74 27.02
N ILE A 108 -17.60 41.04 27.44
CA ILE A 108 -18.65 40.05 27.76
C ILE A 108 -19.86 40.15 26.82
N MET A 109 -20.09 41.33 26.23
CA MET A 109 -21.21 41.57 25.32
C MET A 109 -20.70 42.16 23.99
N ALA A 110 -21.08 41.52 22.89
CA ALA A 110 -20.88 42.04 21.54
C ALA A 110 -22.06 42.96 21.17
N LEU A 111 -21.73 44.12 20.59
CA LEU A 111 -22.68 45.16 20.17
C LEU A 111 -22.83 45.05 18.65
N LEU A 112 -24.03 44.78 18.15
CA LEU A 112 -24.29 44.66 16.71
C LEU A 112 -25.16 45.82 16.20
N GLY A 113 -24.71 46.42 15.09
CA GLY A 113 -25.44 47.43 14.31
C GLY A 113 -26.48 46.82 13.36
N ALA A 114 -27.22 47.69 12.66
CA ALA A 114 -28.37 47.30 11.84
C ALA A 114 -28.03 46.46 10.59
N GLU A 115 -26.79 46.53 10.06
CA GLU A 115 -26.35 45.70 8.95
C GLU A 115 -24.87 45.30 9.10
N SER A 116 -24.63 43.99 9.18
CA SER A 116 -23.34 43.28 9.10
C SER A 116 -22.47 43.21 10.37
N GLU A 117 -21.86 42.02 10.54
CA GLU A 117 -21.03 41.55 11.67
C GLU A 117 -19.70 42.31 11.85
N GLU A 118 -19.72 43.62 12.11
CA GLU A 118 -18.52 44.36 12.54
C GLU A 118 -18.71 45.07 13.89
N PRO A 119 -17.72 45.01 14.80
CA PRO A 119 -17.79 45.66 16.11
C PRO A 119 -17.63 47.18 15.95
N LEU A 120 -18.73 47.92 16.06
CA LEU A 120 -18.74 49.38 15.98
C LEU A 120 -18.31 50.02 17.31
N SER A 121 -17.59 51.14 17.20
CA SER A 121 -16.97 51.89 18.31
C SER A 121 -17.81 53.08 18.80
N ASP A 122 -18.99 53.31 18.24
CA ASP A 122 -19.91 54.37 18.65
C ASP A 122 -21.21 53.79 19.25
N VAL A 123 -21.60 54.32 20.42
CA VAL A 123 -22.68 53.81 21.28
C VAL A 123 -24.07 54.14 20.71
N SER A 124 -24.15 55.05 19.74
CA SER A 124 -25.40 55.59 19.22
C SER A 124 -26.10 54.72 18.15
N GLU A 125 -25.42 53.71 17.59
CA GLU A 125 -25.94 52.85 16.50
C GLU A 125 -26.15 51.39 16.89
N VAL A 126 -25.98 51.04 18.17
CA VAL A 126 -26.23 49.68 18.65
C VAL A 126 -27.71 49.39 18.48
N LEU A 127 -28.07 48.25 17.86
CA LEU A 127 -29.46 47.79 17.70
C LEU A 127 -29.72 46.48 18.45
N ARG A 128 -28.69 45.64 18.61
CA ARG A 128 -28.78 44.31 19.21
C ARG A 128 -27.60 44.02 20.14
N LEU A 129 -27.90 43.33 21.23
CA LEU A 129 -26.94 42.88 22.24
C LEU A 129 -26.75 41.36 22.14
N GLU A 130 -25.51 40.90 22.03
CA GLU A 130 -25.18 39.48 21.98
C GLU A 130 -24.18 39.10 23.09
N SER A 131 -24.34 37.92 23.70
CA SER A 131 -23.38 37.40 24.66
C SER A 131 -22.25 36.63 23.96
N THR A 132 -21.00 36.93 24.29
CA THR A 132 -19.83 36.15 23.87
C THR A 132 -19.70 34.84 24.68
N HIS A 133 -20.32 34.78 25.86
CA HIS A 133 -20.29 33.64 26.78
C HIS A 133 -21.71 33.09 27.06
N PRO A 134 -22.14 32.02 26.37
CA PRO A 134 -23.43 31.38 26.63
C PRO A 134 -23.38 30.47 27.86
N ARG A 135 -24.39 30.59 28.74
CA ARG A 135 -24.62 29.65 29.84
C ARG A 135 -25.51 28.51 29.35
N LEU A 136 -24.86 27.44 28.91
CA LEU A 136 -25.54 26.22 28.43
C LEU A 136 -26.03 25.37 29.61
N SER A 137 -27.24 24.80 29.49
CA SER A 137 -27.75 23.79 30.42
C SER A 137 -26.84 22.56 30.50
N PHE A 138 -26.81 21.91 31.66
CA PHE A 138 -25.99 20.71 31.91
C PHE A 138 -26.25 19.60 30.88
N SER A 139 -27.53 19.39 30.53
CA SER A 139 -27.93 18.36 29.55
C SER A 139 -27.36 18.63 28.15
N CYS A 140 -27.38 19.89 27.72
CA CYS A 140 -26.85 20.31 26.43
C CYS A 140 -25.32 20.21 26.37
N ARG A 141 -24.62 20.60 27.45
CA ARG A 141 -23.17 20.42 27.57
C ARG A 141 -22.78 18.94 27.52
N PHE A 142 -23.51 18.09 28.25
CA PHE A 142 -23.29 16.64 28.23
C PHE A 142 -23.50 16.06 26.84
N ARG A 143 -24.63 16.38 26.18
CA ARG A 143 -24.95 15.91 24.83
C ARG A 143 -23.86 16.29 23.83
N ARG A 144 -23.47 17.57 23.80
CA ARG A 144 -22.43 18.07 22.88
C ARG A 144 -21.06 17.44 23.16
N ALA A 145 -20.66 17.33 24.42
CA ALA A 145 -19.40 16.70 24.82
C ALA A 145 -19.38 15.22 24.43
N PHE A 146 -20.47 14.49 24.71
CA PHE A 146 -20.60 13.07 24.39
C PHE A 146 -20.50 12.79 22.89
N PHE A 147 -21.29 13.48 22.05
CA PHE A 147 -21.23 13.30 20.61
C PHE A 147 -19.87 13.69 20.03
N THR A 148 -19.26 14.77 20.52
CA THR A 148 -17.94 15.21 20.04
C THR A 148 -16.85 14.18 20.39
N VAL A 149 -16.82 13.70 21.64
CA VAL A 149 -15.84 12.71 22.09
C VAL A 149 -16.00 11.41 21.32
N ILE A 150 -17.23 10.90 21.19
CA ILE A 150 -17.49 9.66 20.45
C ILE A 150 -17.10 9.79 18.99
N THR A 151 -17.50 10.87 18.32
CA THR A 151 -17.18 11.07 16.89
C THR A 151 -15.67 11.12 16.67
N LYS A 152 -14.92 11.84 17.53
CA LYS A 152 -13.46 11.92 17.42
C LYS A 152 -12.79 10.58 17.71
N VAL A 153 -13.25 9.83 18.71
CA VAL A 153 -12.74 8.49 19.01
C VAL A 153 -12.99 7.54 17.85
N LEU A 154 -14.20 7.54 17.27
CA LEU A 154 -14.54 6.71 16.11
C LEU A 154 -13.67 7.03 14.88
N LEU A 155 -13.37 8.30 14.63
CA LEU A 155 -12.47 8.69 13.52
C LEU A 155 -11.04 8.16 13.75
N ILE A 156 -10.52 8.24 14.97
CA ILE A 156 -9.17 7.75 15.31
C ILE A 156 -9.10 6.23 15.22
N THR A 157 -10.11 5.51 15.71
CA THR A 157 -10.14 4.04 15.63
C THR A 157 -10.29 3.57 14.18
N ALA A 158 -11.13 4.22 13.38
CA ALA A 158 -11.26 3.92 11.96
C ALA A 158 -9.92 4.13 11.21
N GLY A 159 -9.20 5.22 11.51
CA GLY A 159 -7.92 5.54 10.88
C GLY A 159 -6.76 4.61 11.25
N THR A 160 -6.85 3.90 12.37
CA THR A 160 -5.78 2.99 12.84
C THR A 160 -6.12 1.52 12.62
N VAL A 161 -7.33 1.11 13.02
CA VAL A 161 -7.79 -0.28 12.93
C VAL A 161 -8.11 -0.66 11.49
N GLY A 162 -8.66 0.26 10.69
CA GLY A 162 -8.97 0.01 9.28
C GLY A 162 -7.74 -0.42 8.48
N PRO A 163 -6.66 0.39 8.43
CA PRO A 163 -5.44 0.01 7.74
C PRO A 163 -4.81 -1.28 8.27
N TRP A 164 -4.72 -1.44 9.59
CA TRP A 164 -4.22 -2.68 10.20
C TRP A 164 -4.98 -3.91 9.72
N PHE A 165 -6.32 -3.85 9.75
CA PHE A 165 -7.17 -4.94 9.30
C PHE A 165 -6.97 -5.24 7.81
N THR A 166 -6.87 -4.23 6.95
CA THR A 166 -6.60 -4.43 5.52
C THR A 166 -5.26 -5.10 5.26
N VAL A 167 -4.19 -4.69 5.95
CA VAL A 167 -2.86 -5.30 5.83
C VAL A 167 -2.88 -6.74 6.31
N CYS A 168 -3.47 -7.02 7.46
CA CYS A 168 -3.64 -8.37 7.97
C CYS A 168 -4.44 -9.25 7.00
N PHE A 169 -5.50 -8.71 6.41
CA PHE A 169 -6.35 -9.41 5.44
C PHE A 169 -5.59 -9.73 4.14
N VAL A 170 -4.84 -8.77 3.59
CA VAL A 170 -4.00 -8.98 2.39
C VAL A 170 -2.92 -10.01 2.68
N LYS A 171 -2.22 -9.91 3.82
CA LYS A 171 -1.20 -10.89 4.22
C LYS A 171 -1.78 -12.29 4.42
N TYR A 172 -2.98 -12.37 5.00
CA TYR A 172 -3.70 -13.63 5.13
C TYR A 172 -4.09 -14.23 3.77
N ARG A 173 -4.63 -13.41 2.85
CA ARG A 173 -4.94 -13.85 1.49
C ARG A 173 -3.69 -14.32 0.75
N TRP A 174 -2.60 -13.57 0.81
CA TRP A 174 -1.35 -13.90 0.16
C TRP A 174 -0.80 -15.25 0.65
N ARG A 175 -0.76 -15.48 1.97
CA ARG A 175 -0.31 -16.76 2.53
C ARG A 175 -1.17 -17.93 2.08
N ARG A 176 -2.49 -17.76 2.08
CA ARG A 176 -3.41 -18.81 1.62
C ARG A 176 -3.22 -19.15 0.14
N GLU A 177 -3.05 -18.14 -0.70
CA GLU A 177 -2.81 -18.35 -2.14
C GLU A 177 -1.46 -19.02 -2.40
N GLU A 178 -0.44 -18.69 -1.63
CA GLU A 178 0.87 -19.34 -1.70
C GLU A 178 0.81 -20.82 -1.29
N GLU A 179 0.08 -21.16 -0.23
CA GLU A 179 -0.15 -22.56 0.17
C GLU A 179 -0.90 -23.35 -0.91
N GLU A 180 -1.96 -22.77 -1.49
CA GLU A 180 -2.71 -23.39 -2.58
C GLU A 180 -1.85 -23.56 -3.85
N ASN A 181 -0.99 -22.59 -4.17
CA ASN A 181 -0.06 -22.68 -5.30
C ASN A 181 1.04 -23.73 -5.06
N ARG A 182 1.61 -23.80 -3.85
CA ARG A 182 2.59 -24.83 -3.48
C ARG A 182 2.01 -26.24 -3.62
N GLN A 183 0.78 -26.46 -3.16
CA GLN A 183 0.08 -27.75 -3.33
C GLN A 183 -0.14 -28.11 -4.80
N MET A 184 -0.46 -27.12 -5.64
CA MET A 184 -0.58 -27.32 -7.09
C MET A 184 0.77 -27.70 -7.71
N TYR A 185 1.86 -26.99 -7.37
CA TYR A 185 3.19 -27.28 -7.92
C TYR A 185 3.73 -28.64 -7.47
N ASP A 186 3.57 -29.00 -6.19
CA ASP A 186 3.92 -30.34 -5.66
C ASP A 186 3.12 -31.44 -6.38
N MET A 187 1.83 -31.21 -6.66
CA MET A 187 1.03 -32.15 -7.46
C MET A 187 1.56 -32.29 -8.89
N VAL A 188 1.91 -31.18 -9.55
CA VAL A 188 2.46 -31.18 -10.91
C VAL A 188 3.80 -31.92 -10.96
N GLU A 189 4.68 -31.71 -9.99
CA GLU A 189 5.97 -32.40 -9.89
C GLU A 189 5.77 -33.92 -9.77
N ARG A 190 4.87 -34.37 -8.89
CA ARG A 190 4.53 -35.80 -8.75
C ARG A 190 3.97 -36.40 -10.03
N ILE A 191 3.13 -35.68 -10.76
CA ILE A 191 2.61 -36.11 -12.08
C ILE A 191 3.77 -36.29 -13.06
N ILE A 192 4.67 -35.31 -13.14
CA ILE A 192 5.83 -35.34 -14.03
C ILE A 192 6.75 -36.52 -13.70
N ASP A 193 6.97 -36.82 -12.42
CA ASP A 193 7.84 -37.92 -12.01
C ASP A 193 7.25 -39.30 -12.36
N VAL A 194 5.94 -39.49 -12.22
CA VAL A 194 5.26 -40.71 -12.69
C VAL A 194 5.37 -40.84 -14.21
N LEU A 195 5.19 -39.75 -14.96
CA LEU A 195 5.32 -39.80 -16.42
C LEU A 195 6.76 -40.05 -16.88
N ARG A 196 7.75 -39.47 -16.19
CA ARG A 196 9.17 -39.68 -16.47
C ARG A 196 9.58 -41.12 -16.19
N SER A 197 9.29 -41.63 -14.99
CA SER A 197 9.62 -43.01 -14.62
C SER A 197 8.95 -44.04 -15.55
N HIS A 198 7.69 -43.82 -15.91
CA HIS A 198 7.00 -44.67 -16.88
C HIS A 198 7.64 -44.61 -18.28
N SER A 199 8.12 -43.43 -18.71
CA SER A 199 8.83 -43.30 -19.99
C SER A 199 10.19 -44.00 -20.00
N GLU A 200 10.91 -43.99 -18.88
CA GLU A 200 12.18 -44.71 -18.70
C GLU A 200 11.95 -46.23 -18.71
N ALA A 201 10.93 -46.71 -17.99
CA ALA A 201 10.54 -48.13 -17.99
C ALA A 201 10.10 -48.63 -19.37
N CYS A 202 9.46 -47.78 -20.18
CA CYS A 202 9.11 -48.07 -21.57
C CYS A 202 10.32 -48.11 -22.51
N LEU A 203 11.39 -47.38 -22.19
CA LEU A 203 12.65 -47.44 -22.95
C LEU A 203 13.40 -48.75 -22.70
N GLU A 204 13.36 -49.24 -21.46
CA GLU A 204 13.99 -50.51 -21.06
C GLU A 204 13.17 -51.74 -21.48
N ASN A 205 11.85 -51.62 -21.45
CA ASN A 205 10.92 -52.70 -21.82
C ASN A 205 10.12 -52.33 -23.08
N GLN A 206 10.50 -52.92 -24.21
CA GLN A 206 9.90 -52.63 -25.52
C GLN A 206 8.43 -53.10 -25.68
N GLU A 207 7.90 -53.85 -24.71
CA GLU A 207 6.50 -54.29 -24.67
C GLU A 207 5.55 -53.27 -24.02
N LEU A 208 6.07 -52.28 -23.29
CA LEU A 208 5.27 -51.25 -22.63
C LEU A 208 4.86 -50.15 -23.61
N GLN A 209 3.62 -49.66 -23.48
CA GLN A 209 3.08 -48.62 -24.35
C GLN A 209 3.52 -47.22 -23.88
N PRO A 210 3.87 -46.30 -24.78
CA PRO A 210 4.46 -44.99 -24.42
C PRO A 210 3.43 -43.94 -23.93
N TYR A 211 2.21 -44.34 -23.58
CA TYR A 211 1.12 -43.44 -23.17
C TYR A 211 0.45 -43.93 -21.89
N LEU A 212 0.09 -43.00 -21.00
CA LEU A 212 -0.47 -43.31 -19.69
C LEU A 212 -1.84 -42.64 -19.50
N PRO A 213 -2.93 -43.39 -19.21
CA PRO A 213 -4.24 -42.79 -19.00
C PRO A 213 -4.29 -41.86 -17.77
N ILE A 214 -4.86 -40.66 -17.92
CA ILE A 214 -5.00 -39.69 -16.81
C ILE A 214 -5.68 -40.30 -15.57
N PRO A 215 -6.75 -41.12 -15.70
CA PRO A 215 -7.35 -41.77 -14.53
C PRO A 215 -6.37 -42.69 -13.79
N HIS A 216 -5.49 -43.38 -14.51
CA HIS A 216 -4.50 -44.27 -13.90
C HIS A 216 -3.44 -43.49 -13.13
N VAL A 217 -2.95 -42.37 -13.69
CA VAL A 217 -2.00 -41.48 -12.99
C VAL A 217 -2.61 -40.90 -11.73
N ARG A 218 -3.87 -40.44 -11.79
CA ARG A 218 -4.58 -39.94 -10.62
C ARG A 218 -4.70 -41.00 -9.54
N ASP A 219 -5.04 -42.20 -9.93
CA ASP A 219 -5.31 -43.30 -9.00
C ASP A 219 -4.01 -43.84 -8.38
N SER A 220 -2.87 -43.67 -9.05
CA SER A 220 -1.51 -43.90 -8.51
C SER A 220 -1.08 -42.80 -7.51
N LEU A 221 -1.40 -41.54 -7.78
CA LEU A 221 -0.96 -40.40 -6.96
C LEU A 221 -1.89 -40.04 -5.80
N VAL A 222 -3.19 -40.29 -5.95
CA VAL A 222 -4.23 -39.87 -5.01
C VAL A 222 -5.01 -41.08 -4.52
N GLN A 223 -4.83 -41.41 -3.24
CA GLN A 223 -5.58 -42.48 -2.60
C GLN A 223 -7.10 -42.24 -2.68
N PRO A 224 -7.93 -43.30 -2.74
CA PRO A 224 -9.39 -43.17 -2.84
C PRO A 224 -10.03 -42.26 -1.78
N GLN A 225 -9.46 -42.25 -0.57
CA GLN A 225 -9.93 -41.45 0.58
C GLN A 225 -9.75 -39.94 0.35
N ASP A 226 -8.68 -39.54 -0.32
CA ASP A 226 -8.28 -38.14 -0.49
C ASP A 226 -8.84 -37.51 -1.77
N ARG A 227 -9.49 -38.29 -2.64
CA ARG A 227 -9.99 -37.81 -3.95
C ARG A 227 -10.90 -36.60 -3.83
N LYS A 228 -11.80 -36.56 -2.84
CA LYS A 228 -12.73 -35.42 -2.66
C LYS A 228 -11.98 -34.14 -2.24
N ARG A 229 -10.99 -34.27 -1.34
CA ARG A 229 -10.19 -33.14 -0.85
C ARG A 229 -9.28 -32.59 -1.95
N MET A 230 -8.61 -33.49 -2.67
CA MET A 230 -7.58 -33.13 -3.65
C MET A 230 -8.13 -32.83 -5.04
N LYS A 231 -9.42 -33.09 -5.32
CA LYS A 231 -10.03 -32.83 -6.64
C LYS A 231 -9.74 -31.42 -7.15
N ARG A 232 -9.89 -30.39 -6.31
CA ARG A 232 -9.62 -28.99 -6.70
C ARG A 232 -8.16 -28.75 -7.07
N VAL A 233 -7.23 -29.34 -6.33
CA VAL A 233 -5.79 -29.24 -6.60
C VAL A 233 -5.43 -30.01 -7.87
N TRP A 234 -6.00 -31.20 -8.06
CA TRP A 234 -5.84 -32.03 -9.24
C TRP A 234 -6.32 -31.33 -10.52
N ASP A 235 -7.56 -30.84 -10.56
CA ASP A 235 -8.12 -30.20 -11.75
C ASP A 235 -7.31 -28.94 -12.13
N ARG A 236 -6.85 -28.17 -11.13
CA ARG A 236 -5.99 -27.00 -11.33
C ARG A 236 -4.60 -27.40 -11.85
N ALA A 237 -4.00 -28.46 -11.30
CA ALA A 237 -2.72 -29.01 -11.74
C ALA A 237 -2.79 -29.54 -13.17
N VAL A 238 -3.85 -30.28 -13.54
CA VAL A 238 -4.06 -30.78 -14.91
C VAL A 238 -4.20 -29.62 -15.90
N THR A 239 -4.96 -28.59 -15.53
CA THR A 239 -5.12 -27.39 -16.36
C THR A 239 -3.78 -26.68 -16.56
N PHE A 240 -3.02 -26.49 -15.48
CA PHE A 240 -1.68 -25.90 -15.54
C PHE A 240 -0.71 -26.73 -16.38
N LEU A 241 -0.69 -28.05 -16.22
CA LEU A 241 0.14 -28.96 -17.00
C LEU A 241 -0.16 -28.84 -18.50
N SER A 242 -1.44 -28.85 -18.88
CA SER A 242 -1.86 -28.76 -20.28
C SER A 242 -1.52 -27.42 -20.95
N ALA A 243 -1.46 -26.33 -20.17
CA ALA A 243 -1.20 -24.98 -20.67
C ALA A 243 0.29 -24.61 -20.68
N ASN A 244 1.07 -25.13 -19.72
CA ASN A 244 2.43 -24.66 -19.46
C ASN A 244 3.52 -25.73 -19.69
N GLU A 245 3.21 -27.03 -19.66
CA GLU A 245 4.22 -28.09 -19.74
C GLU A 245 4.32 -28.65 -21.17
N SER A 246 5.33 -28.20 -21.90
CA SER A 246 5.59 -28.66 -23.28
C SER A 246 6.08 -30.11 -23.38
N ARG A 247 6.54 -30.71 -22.28
CA ARG A 247 7.06 -32.10 -22.27
C ARG A 247 5.96 -33.16 -22.25
N VAL A 248 4.72 -32.77 -21.93
CA VAL A 248 3.59 -33.69 -21.80
C VAL A 248 2.52 -33.35 -22.83
N ARG A 249 2.20 -34.27 -23.74
CA ARG A 249 1.06 -34.14 -24.64
C ARG A 249 -0.16 -34.78 -24.00
N THR A 250 -1.29 -34.08 -24.00
CA THR A 250 -2.59 -34.69 -23.75
C THR A 250 -3.18 -35.13 -25.09
N GLU A 251 -3.54 -36.39 -25.22
CA GLU A 251 -4.10 -36.99 -26.44
C GLU A 251 -5.31 -37.87 -26.08
N THR A 252 -6.26 -38.03 -27.00
CA THR A 252 -7.38 -38.97 -26.83
C THR A 252 -7.03 -40.27 -27.54
N GLN A 253 -6.97 -41.37 -26.79
CA GLN A 253 -6.60 -42.69 -27.30
C GLN A 253 -7.74 -43.68 -27.04
N ARG A 254 -8.09 -44.50 -28.04
CA ARG A 254 -8.99 -45.64 -27.85
C ARG A 254 -8.27 -46.80 -27.20
N ILE A 255 -8.68 -47.15 -25.97
CA ILE A 255 -8.15 -48.30 -25.23
C ILE A 255 -9.34 -49.21 -24.91
N GLY A 256 -9.32 -50.45 -25.41
CA GLY A 256 -10.39 -51.43 -25.15
C GLY A 256 -11.79 -51.03 -25.66
N GLY A 257 -11.88 -50.20 -26.72
CA GLY A 257 -13.14 -49.74 -27.31
C GLY A 257 -13.73 -48.47 -26.72
N ALA A 258 -13.10 -47.89 -25.68
CA ALA A 258 -13.49 -46.60 -25.09
C ALA A 258 -12.40 -45.54 -25.30
N ASP A 259 -12.83 -44.28 -25.42
CA ASP A 259 -11.95 -43.14 -25.65
C ASP A 259 -11.45 -42.60 -24.30
N PHE A 260 -10.14 -42.60 -24.08
CA PHE A 260 -9.52 -42.09 -22.86
C PHE A 260 -8.57 -40.93 -23.16
N LEU A 261 -8.54 -39.95 -22.24
CA LEU A 261 -7.47 -38.96 -22.23
C LEU A 261 -6.21 -39.59 -21.65
N VAL A 262 -5.14 -39.56 -22.44
CA VAL A 262 -3.82 -40.10 -22.11
C VAL A 262 -2.78 -38.98 -22.11
N TRP A 263 -1.79 -39.13 -21.25
CA TRP A 263 -0.58 -38.32 -21.26
C TRP A 263 0.56 -39.08 -21.93
N ARG A 264 1.23 -38.41 -22.86
CA ARG A 264 2.45 -38.90 -23.52
C ARG A 264 3.62 -37.99 -23.18
N TRP A 265 4.71 -38.58 -22.71
CA TRP A 265 5.98 -37.88 -22.52
C TRP A 265 6.69 -37.70 -23.87
N ILE A 266 7.01 -36.47 -24.25
CA ILE A 266 7.55 -36.12 -25.58
C ILE A 266 9.06 -35.82 -25.54
N GLN A 267 9.67 -35.75 -24.35
CA GLN A 267 11.07 -35.36 -24.26
C GLN A 267 11.96 -36.46 -24.89
N PRO A 268 12.79 -36.15 -25.91
CA PRO A 268 13.73 -37.12 -26.45
C PRO A 268 14.76 -37.48 -25.39
N SER A 269 15.00 -38.78 -25.16
CA SER A 269 16.18 -39.22 -24.42
C SER A 269 17.42 -38.73 -25.16
N LEU A 270 18.37 -38.12 -24.44
CA LEU A 270 19.67 -37.74 -24.96
C LEU A 270 20.54 -39.00 -25.14
N SER A 271 20.13 -39.93 -25.99
CA SER A 271 20.98 -41.02 -26.47
C SER A 271 21.19 -40.82 -27.98
N CYS A 272 22.13 -39.93 -28.30
CA CYS A 272 22.68 -39.84 -29.65
C CYS A 272 23.74 -40.94 -29.78
N ASP A 273 23.30 -42.17 -29.99
CA ASP A 273 24.18 -43.20 -30.54
C ASP A 273 24.13 -43.10 -32.05
N LYS A 274 25.23 -42.62 -32.62
CA LYS A 274 25.56 -42.86 -34.02
C LYS A 274 25.82 -44.35 -34.16
N THR A 275 24.98 -45.09 -34.88
CA THR A 275 25.42 -46.10 -35.86
C THR A 275 24.30 -46.39 -36.89
N SER A 276 24.66 -46.10 -38.15
CA SER A 276 24.20 -46.64 -39.44
C SER A 276 22.74 -46.52 -39.93
N LEU A 277 22.60 -45.65 -40.93
CA LEU A 277 22.24 -45.97 -42.32
C LEU A 277 20.84 -46.50 -42.66
N GLY A 278 20.09 -45.68 -43.41
CA GLY A 278 19.20 -46.16 -44.47
C GLY A 278 17.85 -45.44 -44.61
N GLY A 279 17.68 -44.65 -45.69
CA GLY A 279 16.39 -44.54 -46.38
C GLY A 279 15.63 -43.20 -46.31
N SER A 280 15.75 -42.43 -47.40
CA SER A 280 14.72 -41.60 -48.06
C SER A 280 13.91 -40.52 -47.30
N LYS A 281 14.37 -39.27 -47.48
CA LYS A 281 13.64 -38.11 -48.06
C LYS A 281 12.10 -38.12 -47.94
N VAL A 282 11.53 -37.19 -47.15
CA VAL A 282 10.63 -36.08 -47.55
C VAL A 282 10.49 -35.13 -46.36
N VAL A 283 10.74 -33.84 -46.57
CA VAL A 283 10.59 -32.73 -45.62
C VAL A 283 9.16 -32.20 -45.69
N PRO A 284 8.53 -31.87 -44.54
CA PRO A 284 7.92 -30.54 -44.44
C PRO A 284 8.53 -29.71 -43.32
N VAL A 285 8.57 -28.43 -43.63
CA VAL A 285 9.17 -27.31 -42.91
C VAL A 285 8.38 -26.96 -41.65
N GLY A 286 9.13 -26.63 -40.60
CA GLY A 286 8.83 -25.51 -39.72
C GLY A 286 7.87 -25.75 -38.56
N SER A 287 8.41 -26.25 -37.43
CA SER A 287 8.11 -25.78 -36.06
C SER A 287 8.97 -26.60 -35.08
N LYS A 288 10.23 -26.21 -34.92
CA LYS A 288 11.12 -26.74 -33.87
C LYS A 288 11.58 -25.57 -32.99
N GLU A 289 10.71 -25.18 -32.06
CA GLU A 289 11.16 -24.62 -30.80
C GLU A 289 11.94 -25.72 -30.07
N LEU A 290 13.27 -25.66 -30.20
CA LEU A 290 14.18 -26.59 -29.53
C LEU A 290 14.55 -26.08 -28.14
N SER A 291 14.44 -27.01 -27.19
CA SER A 291 15.07 -27.17 -25.88
C SER A 291 16.03 -26.06 -25.38
N PRO A 292 15.90 -25.61 -24.11
CA PRO A 292 16.72 -24.54 -23.51
C PRO A 292 18.19 -24.91 -23.19
N ASN A 293 18.61 -26.16 -23.44
CA ASN A 293 19.88 -26.70 -22.93
C ASN A 293 20.96 -26.96 -24.00
N SER A 294 20.86 -26.38 -25.20
CA SER A 294 22.04 -26.38 -26.08
C SER A 294 23.08 -25.43 -25.50
N LEU A 295 24.18 -25.96 -24.95
CA LEU A 295 25.35 -25.19 -24.52
C LEU A 295 25.93 -24.44 -25.73
N THR A 296 25.51 -23.20 -25.93
CA THR A 296 25.89 -22.34 -27.06
C THR A 296 26.84 -21.25 -26.59
N PRO A 297 27.75 -20.73 -27.45
CA PRO A 297 28.68 -19.67 -27.06
C PRO A 297 28.01 -18.32 -26.74
N CYS A 298 26.68 -18.18 -26.86
CA CYS A 298 25.96 -16.94 -26.59
C CYS A 298 24.96 -17.08 -25.43
N LEU A 299 24.78 -15.99 -24.70
CA LEU A 299 23.93 -15.88 -23.51
C LEU A 299 22.96 -14.70 -23.64
N LYS A 300 21.75 -14.88 -23.11
CA LYS A 300 20.79 -13.82 -22.81
C LYS A 300 20.68 -13.71 -21.29
N ILE A 301 21.06 -12.57 -20.75
CA ILE A 301 20.97 -12.20 -19.34
C ILE A 301 19.74 -11.32 -19.17
N ARG A 302 18.99 -11.49 -18.08
CA ARG A 302 17.79 -10.72 -17.74
C ARG A 302 17.92 -10.14 -16.34
N ASN A 303 17.13 -9.10 -16.07
CA ASN A 303 17.12 -8.35 -14.81
C ASN A 303 18.47 -7.68 -14.50
N MET A 304 19.21 -7.24 -15.51
CA MET A 304 20.47 -6.49 -15.29
C MET A 304 20.25 -5.01 -15.02
N PHE A 305 19.10 -4.44 -15.41
CA PHE A 305 18.77 -3.02 -15.21
C PHE A 305 17.26 -2.81 -15.27
N ASP A 306 16.81 -1.60 -14.98
CA ASP A 306 15.43 -1.15 -15.18
C ASP A 306 15.38 0.06 -16.10
N PRO A 307 14.89 -0.05 -17.35
CA PRO A 307 14.96 1.07 -18.30
C PRO A 307 14.19 2.31 -17.86
N VAL A 308 13.28 2.20 -16.89
CA VAL A 308 12.54 3.34 -16.34
C VAL A 308 13.35 4.10 -15.28
N MET A 309 14.29 3.44 -14.62
CA MET A 309 15.10 4.01 -13.54
C MET A 309 16.46 4.54 -14.02
N GLU A 310 16.95 4.07 -15.17
CA GLU A 310 18.24 4.50 -15.72
C GLU A 310 18.15 5.89 -16.36
N VAL A 311 19.02 6.81 -15.94
CA VAL A 311 19.07 8.20 -16.44
C VAL A 311 20.44 8.50 -17.07
N GLY A 312 20.45 9.10 -18.26
CA GLY A 312 21.67 9.48 -19.00
C GLY A 312 21.86 8.69 -20.29
N GLU A 313 22.79 9.12 -21.16
CA GLU A 313 23.00 8.48 -22.46
C GLU A 313 23.91 7.23 -22.42
N HIS A 314 24.75 7.12 -21.37
CA HIS A 314 25.84 6.15 -21.28
C HIS A 314 25.77 5.18 -20.10
N TRP A 315 24.60 5.04 -19.45
CA TRP A 315 24.43 4.08 -18.33
C TRP A 315 24.68 2.63 -18.76
N ASP A 316 24.51 2.31 -20.05
CA ASP A 316 24.77 1.00 -20.62
C ASP A 316 26.24 0.59 -20.53
N LEU A 317 27.17 1.56 -20.48
CA LEU A 317 28.59 1.28 -20.24
C LEU A 317 28.84 0.73 -18.83
N ALA A 318 28.11 1.22 -17.83
CA ALA A 318 28.23 0.72 -16.46
C ALA A 318 27.74 -0.74 -16.35
N ILE A 319 26.68 -1.09 -17.07
CA ILE A 319 26.18 -2.47 -17.17
C ILE A 319 27.20 -3.36 -17.90
N HIS A 320 27.82 -2.83 -18.97
CA HIS A 320 28.87 -3.53 -19.71
C HIS A 320 30.08 -3.84 -18.82
N GLU A 321 30.56 -2.84 -18.05
CA GLU A 321 31.66 -2.98 -17.11
C GLU A 321 31.33 -3.93 -15.96
N ALA A 322 30.12 -3.87 -15.39
CA ALA A 322 29.71 -4.77 -14.32
C ALA A 322 29.73 -6.26 -14.74
N ILE A 323 29.34 -6.57 -15.99
CA ILE A 323 29.42 -7.94 -16.53
C ILE A 323 30.87 -8.38 -16.67
N LEU A 324 31.75 -7.51 -17.19
CA LEU A 324 33.17 -7.81 -17.34
C LEU A 324 33.88 -7.95 -15.99
N GLU A 325 33.52 -7.13 -15.00
CA GLU A 325 34.02 -7.22 -13.63
C GLU A 325 33.60 -8.55 -12.98
N LYS A 326 32.32 -8.93 -13.13
CA LYS A 326 31.81 -10.19 -12.58
C LYS A 326 32.38 -11.43 -13.26
N CYS A 327 32.78 -11.31 -14.52
CA CYS A 327 33.41 -12.35 -15.33
C CYS A 327 34.91 -12.09 -15.54
N SER A 328 35.58 -11.45 -14.58
CA SER A 328 37.00 -11.07 -14.69
C SER A 328 37.95 -12.26 -14.87
N ASP A 329 37.53 -13.44 -14.42
CA ASP A 329 38.26 -14.70 -14.58
C ASP A 329 38.04 -15.35 -15.95
N ASN A 330 37.20 -14.77 -16.81
CA ASN A 330 36.82 -15.31 -18.10
C ASN A 330 37.26 -14.42 -19.27
N ASN A 331 38.40 -14.77 -19.87
CA ASN A 331 38.97 -14.05 -21.02
C ASN A 331 38.32 -14.44 -22.37
N GLY A 332 37.06 -14.90 -22.33
CA GLY A 332 36.37 -15.46 -23.49
C GLY A 332 35.23 -14.61 -24.03
N ILE A 333 34.88 -13.49 -23.40
CA ILE A 333 33.77 -12.62 -23.82
C ILE A 333 34.26 -11.70 -24.96
N VAL A 334 33.59 -11.71 -26.11
CA VAL A 334 34.03 -10.95 -27.31
C VAL A 334 33.06 -9.85 -27.75
N HIS A 335 31.81 -9.94 -27.33
CA HIS A 335 30.79 -8.94 -27.68
C HIS A 335 29.69 -8.93 -26.62
N ILE A 336 29.31 -7.74 -26.18
CA ILE A 336 28.20 -7.50 -25.25
C ILE A 336 27.30 -6.44 -25.88
N ALA A 337 26.00 -6.69 -25.90
CA ALA A 337 25.00 -5.73 -26.35
C ALA A 337 23.90 -5.57 -25.31
N VAL A 338 23.72 -4.35 -24.82
CA VAL A 338 22.65 -3.98 -23.88
C VAL A 338 21.43 -3.54 -24.67
N ASP A 339 20.27 -4.16 -24.40
CA ASP A 339 19.01 -3.84 -25.07
C ASP A 339 18.28 -2.73 -24.31
N LYS A 340 18.56 -1.45 -24.61
CA LYS A 340 18.02 -0.29 -23.87
C LYS A 340 16.48 -0.25 -23.82
N ASN A 341 15.79 -0.86 -24.79
CA ASN A 341 14.32 -0.95 -24.84
C ASN A 341 13.77 -2.19 -24.07
N SER A 342 14.68 -2.98 -23.52
CA SER A 342 14.53 -4.07 -22.56
C SER A 342 13.66 -3.82 -21.35
N ARG A 343 12.32 -3.97 -21.39
CA ARG A 343 11.49 -3.95 -20.15
C ARG A 343 11.92 -4.98 -19.10
N GLU A 344 12.59 -6.04 -19.53
CA GLU A 344 13.09 -7.12 -18.65
C GLU A 344 14.56 -6.93 -18.28
N GLY A 345 15.18 -5.79 -18.65
CA GLY A 345 16.60 -5.53 -18.40
C GLY A 345 17.52 -6.52 -19.11
N CYS A 346 17.34 -6.72 -20.42
CA CYS A 346 18.05 -7.78 -21.16
C CYS A 346 19.44 -7.35 -21.67
N VAL A 347 20.44 -8.20 -21.47
CA VAL A 347 21.80 -8.05 -22.03
C VAL A 347 22.21 -9.32 -22.76
N TYR A 348 22.92 -9.16 -23.87
CA TYR A 348 23.27 -10.25 -24.79
C TYR A 348 24.78 -10.37 -24.90
N VAL A 349 25.31 -11.54 -24.55
CA VAL A 349 26.76 -11.78 -24.52
C VAL A 349 27.14 -12.88 -25.51
N LYS A 350 28.20 -12.65 -26.31
CA LYS A 350 28.86 -13.65 -27.15
C LYS A 350 30.24 -13.95 -26.58
N CYS A 351 30.55 -15.23 -26.46
CA CYS A 351 31.88 -15.73 -26.10
C CYS A 351 32.56 -16.42 -27.30
N LEU A 352 33.87 -16.68 -27.17
CA LEU A 352 34.66 -17.44 -28.15
C LEU A 352 34.20 -18.89 -28.28
N SER A 353 33.86 -19.53 -27.15
CA SER A 353 33.49 -20.94 -27.10
C SER A 353 32.32 -21.18 -26.15
N ALA A 354 31.69 -22.36 -26.29
CA ALA A 354 30.65 -22.80 -25.35
C ALA A 354 31.19 -22.94 -23.92
N GLU A 355 32.46 -23.31 -23.74
CA GLU A 355 33.09 -23.42 -22.42
C GLU A 355 33.19 -22.05 -21.72
N HIS A 356 33.65 -21.03 -22.45
CA HIS A 356 33.70 -19.66 -21.94
C HIS A 356 32.31 -19.12 -21.61
N SER A 357 31.29 -19.43 -22.41
CA SER A 357 29.91 -19.07 -22.10
C SER A 357 29.38 -19.81 -20.86
N GLY A 358 29.79 -21.07 -20.63
CA GLY A 358 29.46 -21.82 -19.41
C GLY A 358 30.11 -21.22 -18.16
N LYS A 359 31.34 -20.72 -18.28
CA LYS A 359 32.00 -20.01 -17.19
C LYS A 359 31.27 -18.70 -16.84
N ALA A 360 30.94 -17.88 -17.83
CA ALA A 360 30.14 -16.67 -17.63
C ALA A 360 28.74 -16.98 -17.06
N PHE A 361 28.09 -18.05 -17.53
CA PHE A 361 26.80 -18.50 -17.01
C PHE A 361 26.87 -18.78 -15.52
N LYS A 362 27.87 -19.54 -15.06
CA LYS A 362 28.05 -19.86 -13.63
C LYS A 362 28.31 -18.63 -12.76
N ALA A 363 29.00 -17.62 -13.29
CA ALA A 363 29.31 -16.40 -12.55
C ALA A 363 28.10 -15.44 -12.42
N LEU A 364 27.24 -15.42 -13.45
CA LEU A 364 26.14 -14.45 -13.55
C LEU A 364 24.79 -15.04 -13.10
N HIS A 365 24.50 -16.29 -13.42
CA HIS A 365 23.21 -16.91 -13.12
C HIS A 365 23.01 -17.08 -11.62
N GLY A 366 21.90 -16.57 -11.10
CA GLY A 366 21.58 -16.64 -9.66
C GLY A 366 22.32 -15.60 -8.82
N SER A 367 23.10 -14.71 -9.44
CA SER A 367 23.70 -13.57 -8.76
C SER A 367 22.68 -12.44 -8.56
N TRP A 368 22.93 -11.56 -7.60
CA TRP A 368 22.12 -10.37 -7.34
C TRP A 368 22.81 -9.14 -7.92
N PHE A 369 22.06 -8.31 -8.64
CA PHE A 369 22.49 -7.03 -9.16
C PHE A 369 21.40 -5.99 -8.90
N ASP A 370 21.75 -4.90 -8.22
CA ASP A 370 20.83 -3.82 -7.83
C ASP A 370 19.51 -4.31 -7.18
N GLY A 371 19.62 -5.26 -6.24
CA GLY A 371 18.46 -5.83 -5.54
C GLY A 371 17.57 -6.74 -6.39
N LYS A 372 17.95 -7.07 -7.64
CA LYS A 372 17.24 -8.01 -8.52
C LYS A 372 18.04 -9.28 -8.74
N LEU A 373 17.34 -10.42 -8.84
CA LEU A 373 17.95 -11.71 -9.17
C LEU A 373 18.21 -11.82 -10.68
N VAL A 374 19.47 -12.01 -11.05
CA VAL A 374 19.92 -12.14 -12.44
C VAL A 374 19.67 -13.56 -12.95
N THR A 375 19.02 -13.66 -14.11
CA THR A 375 18.77 -14.96 -14.77
C THR A 375 19.42 -14.99 -16.14
N VAL A 376 20.03 -16.13 -16.48
CA VAL A 376 20.78 -16.31 -17.71
C VAL A 376 20.19 -17.49 -18.48
N LYS A 377 20.08 -17.38 -19.79
CA LYS A 377 19.70 -18.46 -20.70
C LYS A 377 20.64 -18.52 -21.89
N TYR A 378 20.87 -19.71 -22.41
CA TYR A 378 21.64 -19.90 -23.64
C TYR A 378 20.85 -19.41 -24.86
N LEU A 379 21.58 -18.83 -25.83
CA LEU A 379 21.03 -18.37 -27.10
C LEU A 379 21.85 -18.95 -28.26
N ARG A 380 21.15 -19.47 -29.29
CA ARG A 380 21.83 -19.97 -30.49
C ARG A 380 22.63 -18.86 -31.18
N LEU A 381 23.82 -19.24 -31.67
CA LEU A 381 24.73 -18.34 -32.37
C LEU A 381 24.06 -17.67 -33.58
N ASP A 382 23.34 -18.44 -34.39
CA ASP A 382 22.64 -17.93 -35.58
C ASP A 382 21.65 -16.81 -35.24
N ARG A 383 20.87 -16.99 -34.16
CA ARG A 383 19.89 -15.99 -33.70
C ARG A 383 20.59 -14.76 -33.13
N TYR A 384 21.74 -14.94 -32.47
CA TYR A 384 22.55 -13.83 -31.99
C TYR A 384 23.06 -12.99 -33.15
N HIS A 385 23.62 -13.62 -34.19
CA HIS A 385 24.15 -12.94 -35.38
C HIS A 385 23.08 -12.29 -36.25
N GLN A 386 21.87 -12.87 -36.31
CA GLN A 386 20.72 -12.22 -36.95
C GLN A 386 20.34 -10.90 -36.24
N ARG A 387 20.45 -10.87 -34.91
CA ARG A 387 20.12 -9.68 -34.12
C ARG A 387 21.26 -8.66 -34.08
N PHE A 388 22.50 -9.15 -34.04
CA PHE A 388 23.73 -8.36 -33.94
C PHE A 388 24.72 -8.80 -35.02
N PRO A 389 24.54 -8.38 -36.28
CA PRO A 389 25.42 -8.75 -37.38
C PRO A 389 26.89 -8.37 -37.14
N GLN A 390 27.14 -7.24 -36.48
CA GLN A 390 28.47 -6.76 -36.11
C GLN A 390 29.24 -7.74 -35.23
N ALA A 391 28.55 -8.60 -34.48
CA ALA A 391 29.17 -9.57 -33.61
C ALA A 391 29.80 -10.74 -34.36
N GLN A 392 29.57 -10.89 -35.67
CA GLN A 392 30.18 -11.95 -36.47
C GLN A 392 31.71 -11.79 -36.57
N SER A 393 32.18 -10.55 -36.78
CA SER A 393 33.60 -10.21 -36.88
C SER A 393 34.30 -10.04 -35.53
N CYS A 394 33.57 -10.03 -34.40
CA CYS A 394 34.16 -9.90 -33.07
C CYS A 394 34.79 -11.23 -32.61
N THR A 395 36.13 -11.23 -32.55
CA THR A 395 36.97 -12.34 -32.07
C THR A 395 37.93 -11.92 -30.95
N THR A 396 38.15 -10.62 -30.73
CA THR A 396 39.03 -10.12 -29.67
C THR A 396 38.30 -10.13 -28.32
N PRO A 397 38.89 -10.72 -27.27
CA PRO A 397 38.33 -10.67 -25.92
C PRO A 397 38.23 -9.24 -25.35
N LEU A 398 37.15 -8.97 -24.65
CA LEU A 398 36.90 -7.73 -23.92
C LEU A 398 37.43 -7.87 -22.49
N HIS A 399 38.04 -6.80 -21.97
CA HIS A 399 38.54 -6.71 -20.61
C HIS A 399 37.90 -5.53 -19.87
N PRO A 400 37.71 -5.62 -18.54
CA PRO A 400 37.16 -4.51 -17.76
C PRO A 400 38.13 -3.31 -17.77
N SER A 401 37.59 -2.11 -17.97
CA SER A 401 38.34 -0.85 -17.80
C SER A 401 38.82 -0.75 -16.34
N THR A 402 40.11 -0.50 -16.10
CA THR A 402 40.62 -0.19 -14.76
C THR A 402 40.17 1.21 -14.34
N ILE A 403 38.95 1.35 -13.81
CA ILE A 403 38.48 2.59 -13.18
C ILE A 403 38.20 2.30 -11.70
N SER A 404 38.97 2.96 -10.83
CA SER A 404 38.97 2.79 -9.38
C SER A 404 37.59 3.04 -8.72
N PRO A 405 37.28 2.46 -7.55
CA PRO A 405 35.93 2.45 -6.94
C PRO A 405 35.43 3.78 -6.35
N VAL A 406 36.02 4.93 -6.71
CA VAL A 406 35.83 6.19 -5.98
C VAL A 406 34.62 7.00 -6.45
N ASN A 407 34.06 6.75 -7.65
CA ASN A 407 32.97 7.60 -8.20
C ASN A 407 31.55 7.04 -8.07
N ARG A 408 31.34 5.92 -7.35
CA ARG A 408 30.00 5.30 -7.21
C ARG A 408 29.08 5.97 -6.16
N LEU A 409 29.52 7.04 -5.49
CA LEU A 409 28.77 7.70 -4.40
C LEU A 409 28.17 9.08 -4.76
N HIS A 410 28.36 9.61 -5.97
CA HIS A 410 27.80 10.90 -6.38
C HIS A 410 26.70 10.76 -7.45
N SER A 411 25.61 10.06 -7.12
CA SER A 411 24.35 10.18 -7.87
C SER A 411 23.14 9.85 -6.99
N ALA A 412 23.03 10.51 -5.85
CA ALA A 412 21.76 10.63 -5.12
C ALA A 412 21.40 12.13 -5.06
N PRO A 413 20.29 12.57 -5.67
CA PRO A 413 19.85 13.94 -5.50
C PRO A 413 19.23 14.10 -4.11
N HIS A 414 19.83 14.97 -3.30
CA HIS A 414 19.20 15.54 -2.11
C HIS A 414 17.94 16.31 -2.55
N GLY A 415 16.76 15.80 -2.20
CA GLY A 415 15.50 16.54 -2.24
C GLY A 415 15.33 17.33 -0.95
N THR A 416 15.56 18.63 -1.02
CA THR A 416 15.10 19.63 -0.05
C THR A 416 13.70 20.11 -0.47
N SER A 417 12.68 19.81 0.35
CA SER A 417 11.58 20.72 0.75
C SER A 417 10.56 19.94 1.56
#